data_AF-A0A2E6L562-F1
#
_entry.id   AF-A0A2E6L562-F1
#
_cell.length_a   1.000
_cell.length_b   1.000
_cell.length_c   1.000
_cell.angle_alpha   90.00
_cell.angle_beta   90.00
_cell.angle_gamma   90.00
#
_symmetry.space_group_name_H-M   'P 1'
#
loop_
_entity.id
_entity.type
_entity.pdbx_description
1 polymer ?
#
loop_
_entity_poly.entity_id
_entity_poly.type
_entity_poly.pdbx_seq_one_letter_code
_entity_poly.pdbx_strand_id
1 'polypeptide(L)' 'MLFFLSCFAVFTTAYTVYENVDPHMNGWRSPAVSAPDQFGQEVNMKTATSGPWAVVFFYPKADTPG' A
#
# COMPACT_ATOMS: atom_id res chain seq x y z
N MET A 1 -30.63 13.98 -25.46
CA MET A 1 -30.07 12.63 -25.24
C MET A 1 -28.61 12.66 -24.78
N LEU A 2 -28.22 13.65 -23.97
CA LEU A 2 -26.85 13.82 -23.42
C LEU A 2 -26.77 13.49 -21.92
N PHE A 3 -27.93 13.35 -21.26
CA PHE A 3 -28.04 13.14 -19.81
C PHE A 3 -27.83 11.68 -19.38
N PHE A 4 -28.00 10.73 -20.30
CA PHE A 4 -27.80 9.30 -20.02
C PHE A 4 -26.34 8.86 -20.15
N LEU A 5 -25.48 9.63 -20.84
CA LEU A 5 -24.05 9.34 -20.96
C LEU A 5 -23.25 9.77 -19.72
N SER A 6 -23.69 10.83 -19.03
CA SER A 6 -22.97 11.37 -17.87
C SER A 6 -23.01 10.46 -16.64
N CYS A 7 -24.05 9.64 -16.48
CA CYS A 7 -24.14 8.70 -15.36
C CYS A 7 -23.21 7.48 -15.51
N PHE A 8 -22.81 7.12 -16.72
CA PHE A 8 -21.93 5.97 -16.96
C PHE A 8 -20.48 6.25 -16.58
N ALA A 9 -20.04 7.51 -16.65
CA ALA A 9 -18.66 7.92 -16.32
C ALA A 9 -18.37 7.94 -14.80
N VAL A 10 -19.41 8.01 -13.95
CA VAL A 10 -19.25 8.04 -12.49
C VAL A 10 -18.97 6.63 -11.93
N PHE A 11 -19.29 5.57 -12.66
CA PHE A 11 -19.07 4.20 -12.21
C PHE A 11 -17.67 3.65 -12.52
N THR A 12 -16.89 4.29 -13.39
CA THR A 12 -15.56 3.79 -13.78
C THR A 12 -14.42 4.30 -12.90
N THR A 13 -14.67 5.24 -11.97
CA THR A 13 -13.63 5.80 -11.09
C THR A 13 -13.49 5.08 -9.74
N ALA A 14 -14.33 4.08 -9.45
CA ALA A 14 -14.17 3.25 -8.27
C ALA A 14 -13.37 1.98 -8.62
N TYR A 15 -12.09 2.15 -8.96
CA TYR A 15 -11.14 1.03 -8.94
C TYR A 15 -11.01 0.57 -7.48
N THR A 16 -11.75 -0.47 -7.10
CA THR A 16 -11.54 -1.13 -5.81
C THR A 16 -10.21 -1.85 -5.87
N VAL A 17 -9.19 -1.32 -5.17
CA VAL A 17 -7.93 -2.03 -4.97
C VAL A 17 -8.21 -3.26 -4.11
N TYR A 18 -8.18 -4.45 -4.69
CA TYR A 18 -8.27 -5.70 -3.95
C TYR A 18 -6.88 -6.07 -3.48
N GLU A 19 -6.61 -5.88 -2.18
CA GLU A 19 -5.40 -6.41 -1.56
C GLU A 19 -5.70 -7.82 -1.05
N ASN A 20 -5.01 -8.81 -1.61
CA ASN A 20 -5.02 -10.16 -1.06
C ASN A 20 -4.09 -10.18 0.16
N VAL A 21 -4.66 -9.86 1.32
CA VAL A 21 -3.95 -9.89 2.61
C VAL A 21 -4.26 -11.21 3.30
N ASP A 22 -3.25 -12.06 3.45
CA ASP A 22 -3.37 -13.17 4.40
C ASP A 22 -3.62 -12.58 5.79
N PRO A 23 -4.66 -13.00 6.53
CA PRO A 23 -4.94 -12.45 7.84
C PRO A 23 -3.87 -12.93 8.83
N HIS A 24 -3.04 -12.00 9.28
CA HIS A 24 -1.97 -12.25 10.24
C HIS A 24 -2.47 -11.90 11.66
N MET A 25 -2.26 -12.79 12.63
CA MET A 25 -2.65 -12.53 14.03
C MET A 25 -1.81 -11.41 14.65
N ASN A 26 -2.39 -10.65 15.58
CA ASN A 26 -1.67 -9.65 16.36
C ASN A 26 -0.46 -10.26 17.08
N GLY A 27 0.68 -9.56 17.06
CA GLY A 27 1.92 -10.01 17.69
C GLY A 27 2.80 -10.92 16.83
N TRP A 28 2.45 -11.15 15.56
CA TRP A 28 3.33 -11.85 14.64
C TRP A 28 4.60 -11.02 14.37
N ARG A 29 5.71 -11.71 14.10
CA ARG A 29 6.99 -11.08 13.77
C ARG A 29 6.86 -10.31 12.46
N SER A 30 7.60 -9.19 12.37
CA SER A 30 7.75 -8.47 11.11
C SER A 30 8.13 -9.42 9.98
N PRO A 31 7.52 -9.27 8.78
CA PRO A 31 7.84 -10.12 7.65
C PRO A 31 9.30 -9.91 7.23
N ALA A 32 9.89 -10.96 6.66
CA ALA A 32 11.26 -10.94 6.15
C ALA A 32 11.28 -10.36 4.72
N VAL A 33 10.91 -9.08 4.59
CA VAL A 33 10.86 -8.36 3.31
C VAL A 33 12.07 -7.44 3.20
N SER A 34 12.72 -7.46 2.04
CA SER A 34 13.68 -6.44 1.61
C SER A 34 13.13 -5.74 0.38
N ALA A 35 13.17 -4.41 0.37
CA ALA A 35 12.73 -3.59 -0.76
C ALA A 35 13.49 -2.26 -0.78
N PRO A 36 13.62 -1.61 -1.96
CA PRO A 36 14.16 -0.26 -2.02
C PRO A 36 13.22 0.73 -1.32
N ASP A 37 13.79 1.70 -0.60
CA ASP A 37 13.07 2.86 -0.10
C ASP A 37 12.75 3.85 -1.24
N GLN A 38 12.16 4.99 -0.88
CA GLN A 38 11.82 6.04 -1.84
C GLN A 38 13.03 6.66 -2.57
N PHE A 39 14.24 6.46 -2.05
CA PHE A 39 15.50 6.93 -2.64
C PHE A 39 16.27 5.81 -3.36
N GLY A 40 15.70 4.60 -3.44
CA GLY A 40 16.34 3.44 -4.07
C GLY A 40 17.33 2.70 -3.18
N GLN A 41 17.44 3.03 -1.89
CA GLN A 41 18.32 2.31 -0.95
C GLN A 41 17.62 1.04 -0.48
N GLU A 42 18.33 -0.09 -0.51
CA GLU A 42 17.76 -1.36 -0.04
C GLU A 42 17.53 -1.31 1.48
N VAL A 43 16.29 -1.57 1.90
CA VAL A 43 15.90 -1.66 3.30
C VAL A 43 15.39 -3.06 3.61
N ASN A 44 15.94 -3.67 4.65
CA ASN A 44 15.43 -4.92 5.22
C ASN A 44 14.49 -4.62 6.39
N MET A 45 13.23 -5.02 6.26
CA MET A 45 12.18 -4.72 7.23
C MET A 45 12.41 -5.40 8.58
N LYS A 46 12.96 -6.61 8.60
CA LYS A 46 13.28 -7.35 9.83
C LYS A 46 14.37 -6.63 10.63
N THR A 47 15.38 -6.08 9.97
CA THR A 47 16.43 -5.28 10.63
C THR A 47 15.87 -3.93 11.09
N ALA A 48 15.12 -3.24 10.23
CA ALA A 48 14.55 -1.92 10.53
C ALA A 48 13.54 -1.94 11.72
N THR A 49 12.90 -3.08 11.97
CA THR A 49 11.92 -3.26 13.06
C THR A 49 12.48 -4.01 14.28
N SER A 50 13.80 -4.18 14.38
CA SER A 50 14.43 -4.97 15.45
C SER A 50 14.55 -4.27 16.81
N GLY A 51 14.19 -2.99 16.88
CA GLY A 51 14.19 -2.20 18.12
C GLY A 51 13.10 -2.63 19.12
N PRO A 52 13.10 -2.04 20.33
CA PRO A 52 12.07 -2.31 21.35
C PRO A 52 10.65 -1.93 20.87
N TRP A 53 10.55 -1.00 19.93
CA TRP A 53 9.34 -0.66 19.20
C TRP A 53 9.71 -0.11 17.82
N ALA A 54 8.79 -0.24 16.86
CA ALA A 54 8.91 0.32 15.52
C ALA A 54 7.53 0.76 15.02
N VAL A 55 7.47 1.84 14.24
CA VAL A 55 6.26 2.31 13.57
C VAL A 55 6.54 2.30 12.08
N VAL A 56 5.66 1.63 11.32
CA VAL A 56 5.76 1.51 9.86
C VAL A 56 4.67 2.36 9.25
N PHE A 57 5.03 3.22 8.33
CA PHE A 57 4.09 4.00 7.56
C PHE A 57 4.12 3.57 6.10
N PHE A 58 2.95 3.34 5.53
CA PHE A 58 2.77 3.04 4.11
C PHE A 58 2.20 4.27 3.41
N TYR A 59 2.91 4.77 2.42
CA TYR A 59 2.45 5.88 1.59
C TYR A 59 2.69 5.53 0.12
N PRO A 60 1.77 5.88 -0.78
CA PRO A 60 2.07 5.86 -2.20
C PRO A 60 3.27 6.77 -2.47
N LYS A 61 4.15 6.36 -3.40
CA LYS A 61 5.22 7.23 -3.88
C LYS A 61 4.56 8.50 -4.41
N ALA A 62 5.10 9.67 -4.04
CA ALA A 62 4.47 10.99 -4.26
C ALA A 62 4.07 11.34 -5.72
N ASP A 63 4.37 10.49 -6.70
CA ASP A 63 4.10 10.66 -8.13
C ASP A 63 3.21 9.55 -8.75
N THR A 64 2.47 8.76 -7.97
CA THR A 64 1.46 7.85 -8.54
C THR A 64 0.12 8.59 -8.71
N PRO A 65 -0.43 8.72 -9.94
CA PRO A 65 -1.78 9.25 -10.12
C PRO A 65 -2.77 8.35 -9.38
N GLY A 66 -3.62 8.95 -8.55
CA GLY A 66 -4.74 8.28 -7.90
C GLY A 66 -5.86 7.91 -8.85
#